data_AF-A0A242A868-F1
#
_entry.id   AF-A0A242A868-F1
#
_cell.length_a   1.000
_cell.length_b   1.000
_cell.length_c   1.000
_cell.angle_alpha   90.00
_cell.angle_beta   90.00
_cell.angle_gamma   90.00
#
_symmetry.space_group_name_H-M   'P 1'
#
loop_
_entity.id
_entity.type
_entity.pdbx_description
1 polymer ?
#
loop_
_entity_poly.entity_id
_entity_poly.type
_entity_poly.pdbx_seq_one_letter_code
_entity_poly.pdbx_strand_id
1 'polypeptide(L)'
;MEGLKEINNQVVEQNKAKAEMITFVSMAEIDHARQLIQNAGIDESRFSDGDLILALKEKEAIQANTVVPIVIDWLINKNYLLNPAQAVRFLASKLGDLSAVSYKVLGELDFDCDGQYYLIGSYRQHKATKEIYKVYTDGQVKELWQA
;
A
#
# COMPACT_ATOMS: atom_id res chain seq x y z
N MET A 1 -42.72 32.01 48.80
CA MET A 1 -41.42 32.13 48.09
C MET A 1 -40.95 30.72 47.82
N GLU A 2 -41.35 30.18 46.67
CA GLU A 2 -40.44 29.94 45.53
C GLU A 2 -39.37 28.92 45.94
N GLY A 3 -39.54 27.62 45.68
CA GLY A 3 -39.60 27.03 44.34
C GLY A 3 -38.21 26.49 44.01
N LEU A 4 -37.86 25.33 44.58
CA LEU A 4 -36.59 24.64 44.30
C LEU A 4 -36.58 24.21 42.82
N LYS A 5 -35.83 24.92 41.99
CA LYS A 5 -35.56 24.53 40.61
C LYS A 5 -34.53 23.40 40.61
N GLU A 6 -34.95 22.22 40.18
CA GLU A 6 -34.05 21.13 39.80
C GLU A 6 -33.22 21.58 38.60
N ILE A 7 -31.90 21.60 38.75
CA ILE A 7 -30.96 21.84 37.66
C ILE A 7 -30.73 20.48 36.99
N ASN A 8 -31.40 20.26 35.85
CA ASN A 8 -31.14 19.15 34.95
C ASN A 8 -29.73 19.30 34.36
N ASN A 9 -28.74 18.68 35.01
CA ASN A 9 -27.45 18.42 34.38
C ASN A 9 -27.65 17.33 33.34
N GLN A 10 -27.97 17.74 32.11
CA GLN A 10 -27.80 16.89 30.94
C GLN A 10 -26.34 16.46 30.89
N VAL A 11 -26.09 15.18 31.19
CA VAL A 11 -24.81 14.53 30.95
C VAL A 11 -24.63 14.53 29.44
N VAL A 12 -23.81 15.46 28.94
CA VAL A 12 -23.31 15.41 27.58
C VAL A 12 -22.50 14.12 27.49
N GLU A 13 -23.05 13.11 26.83
CA GLU A 13 -22.29 11.93 26.42
C GLU A 13 -21.12 12.41 25.58
N GLN A 14 -19.95 12.52 26.22
CA GLN A 14 -18.70 12.67 25.51
C GLN A 14 -18.55 11.39 24.69
N ASN A 15 -18.78 11.51 23.38
CA ASN A 15 -18.34 10.55 22.39
C ASN A 15 -16.86 10.25 22.67
N LYS A 16 -16.61 9.17 23.39
CA LYS A 16 -15.29 8.56 23.51
C LYS A 16 -14.96 8.04 22.12
N ALA A 17 -14.47 8.92 21.26
CA ALA A 17 -13.65 8.49 20.13
C ALA A 17 -12.62 7.54 20.74
N LYS A 18 -12.69 6.25 20.35
CA LYS A 18 -11.73 5.24 20.78
C LYS A 18 -10.35 5.86 20.59
N ALA A 19 -9.66 6.13 21.69
CA ALA A 19 -8.25 6.43 21.62
C ALA A 19 -7.62 5.18 20.98
N GLU A 20 -7.20 5.28 19.72
CA GLU A 20 -6.40 4.25 19.11
C GLU A 20 -5.15 4.12 19.96
N MET A 21 -5.06 2.99 20.65
CA MET A 21 -3.92 2.67 21.49
C MET A 21 -2.69 2.64 20.59
N ILE A 22 -1.76 3.57 20.78
CA ILE A 22 -0.48 3.57 20.06
C ILE A 22 0.25 2.31 20.49
N THR A 23 0.23 1.26 19.67
CA THR A 23 1.01 0.05 19.92
C THR A 23 2.48 0.41 19.74
N PHE A 24 3.20 0.50 20.86
CA PHE A 24 4.64 0.70 20.89
C PHE A 24 5.30 -0.63 20.59
N VAL A 25 5.92 -0.73 19.41
CA VAL A 25 6.83 -1.84 19.09
C VAL A 25 8.21 -1.43 19.55
N SER A 26 8.84 -2.26 20.38
CA SER A 26 10.19 -2.00 20.87
C SER A 26 11.25 -2.29 19.80
N MET A 27 12.41 -1.62 19.89
CA MET A 27 13.51 -1.86 18.97
C MET A 27 13.99 -3.33 19.01
N ALA A 28 13.93 -3.95 20.19
CA ALA A 28 14.27 -5.36 20.35
C ALA A 28 13.35 -6.30 19.55
N GLU A 29 12.05 -5.96 19.42
CA GLU A 29 11.11 -6.72 18.60
C GLU A 29 11.36 -6.54 17.11
N ILE A 30 11.76 -5.34 16.69
CA ILE A 30 12.16 -5.04 15.31
C ILE A 30 13.42 -5.84 14.96
N ASP A 31 14.44 -5.81 15.82
CA ASP A 31 15.69 -6.56 15.61
C ASP A 31 15.44 -8.08 15.56
N HIS A 32 14.57 -8.58 16.44
CA HIS A 32 14.16 -9.99 16.40
C HIS A 32 13.40 -10.34 15.12
N ALA A 33 12.51 -9.46 14.64
CA ALA A 33 11.84 -9.64 13.36
C ALA A 33 12.84 -9.67 12.19
N ARG A 34 13.84 -8.78 12.17
CA ARG A 34 14.93 -8.79 11.18
C ARG A 34 15.67 -10.12 11.18
N GLN A 35 16.03 -10.63 12.35
CA GLN A 35 16.70 -11.94 12.46
C GLN A 35 15.83 -13.09 11.94
N LEU A 36 14.52 -13.10 12.22
CA LEU A 36 13.62 -14.13 11.71
C LEU A 36 13.51 -14.10 10.17
N ILE A 37 13.44 -12.91 9.58
CA ILE A 37 13.41 -12.70 8.12
C ILE A 37 14.73 -13.16 7.49
N GLN A 38 15.86 -12.77 8.09
CA GLN A 38 17.20 -13.17 7.64
C GLN A 38 17.40 -14.69 7.71
N ASN A 39 16.97 -15.33 8.80
CA ASN A 39 17.03 -16.78 8.98
C ASN A 39 16.13 -17.54 7.99
N ALA A 40 15.07 -16.90 7.48
CA ALA A 40 14.23 -17.44 6.42
C ALA A 40 14.86 -17.29 5.02
N GLY A 41 16.08 -16.73 4.91
CA GLY A 41 16.78 -16.50 3.64
C GLY A 41 16.30 -15.26 2.89
N ILE A 42 15.53 -14.38 3.56
CA ILE A 42 15.04 -13.13 2.97
C ILE A 42 16.00 -12.00 3.35
N ASP A 43 16.36 -11.18 2.37
CA ASP A 43 17.19 -10.00 2.55
C ASP A 43 16.44 -8.93 3.38
N GLU A 44 16.81 -8.82 4.66
CA GLU A 44 16.16 -7.94 5.64
C GLU A 44 16.36 -6.44 5.32
N SER A 45 17.44 -6.09 4.62
CA SER A 45 17.80 -4.70 4.31
C SER A 45 16.78 -4.00 3.41
N ARG A 46 15.89 -4.77 2.78
CA ARG A 46 14.78 -4.30 1.94
C ARG A 46 13.59 -3.77 2.73
N PHE A 47 13.57 -3.97 4.05
CA PHE A 47 12.46 -3.58 4.91
C PHE A 47 12.89 -2.44 5.84
N SER A 48 12.15 -1.33 5.80
CA SER A 48 12.32 -0.26 6.77
C SER A 48 11.78 -0.69 8.14
N ASP A 49 12.20 0.01 9.20
CA ASP A 49 11.63 -0.22 10.55
C ASP A 49 10.11 -0.02 10.56
N GLY A 50 9.60 0.92 9.75
CA GLY A 50 8.17 1.15 9.57
C GLY A 50 7.44 -0.05 8.96
N ASP A 51 8.03 -0.69 7.94
CA ASP A 51 7.48 -1.93 7.35
C ASP A 51 7.43 -3.06 8.39
N LEU A 52 8.48 -3.19 9.20
CA LEU A 52 8.55 -4.23 10.23
C LEU A 52 7.56 -4.01 11.36
N ILE A 53 7.33 -2.75 11.76
CA ILE A 53 6.27 -2.39 12.72
C ILE A 53 4.89 -2.79 12.16
N LEU A 54 4.63 -2.51 10.89
CA LEU A 54 3.38 -2.91 10.24
C LEU A 54 3.24 -4.44 10.20
N ALA A 55 4.30 -5.17 9.85
CA ALA A 55 4.29 -6.62 9.82
C ALA A 55 4.08 -7.24 11.21
N LEU A 56 4.66 -6.64 12.25
CA LEU A 56 4.47 -7.05 13.64
C LEU A 56 3.03 -6.80 14.12
N LYS A 57 2.43 -5.68 13.74
CA LYS A 57 1.00 -5.41 14.02
C LYS A 57 0.08 -6.37 13.30
N GLU A 58 0.37 -6.67 12.04
CA GLU A 58 -0.41 -7.64 11.26
C GLU A 58 -0.27 -9.05 11.84
N LYS A 59 0.93 -9.44 12.28
CA LYS A 59 1.19 -10.69 13.01
C LYS A 59 0.31 -10.79 14.25
N GLU A 60 0.21 -9.74 15.05
CA GLU A 60 -0.67 -9.72 16.23
C GLU A 60 -2.15 -9.83 15.84
N ALA A 61 -2.57 -9.09 14.81
CA ALA A 61 -3.96 -9.08 14.35
C ALA A 61 -4.44 -10.46 13.87
N ILE A 62 -3.59 -11.18 13.14
CA ILE A 62 -3.89 -12.51 12.60
C ILE A 62 -3.41 -13.66 13.50
N GLN A 63 -2.83 -13.34 14.66
CA GLN A 63 -2.23 -14.30 15.61
C GLN A 63 -1.19 -15.24 14.97
N ALA A 64 -0.39 -14.72 14.05
CA ALA A 64 0.68 -15.50 13.45
C ALA A 64 1.84 -15.72 14.44
N ASN A 65 2.47 -16.90 14.36
CA ASN A 65 3.62 -17.23 15.19
C ASN A 65 4.85 -16.35 14.88
N THR A 66 5.03 -15.97 13.60
CA THR A 66 6.18 -15.20 13.13
C THR A 66 5.74 -14.16 12.10
N VAL A 67 6.61 -13.18 11.83
CA VAL A 67 6.39 -12.18 10.77
C VAL A 67 6.67 -12.71 9.36
N VAL A 68 7.31 -13.88 9.24
CA VAL A 68 7.80 -14.41 7.97
C VAL A 68 6.69 -14.66 6.94
N PRO A 69 5.55 -15.29 7.28
CA PRO A 69 4.46 -15.49 6.32
C PRO A 69 3.90 -14.16 5.77
N ILE A 70 3.77 -13.15 6.62
CA ILE A 70 3.28 -11.82 6.23
C ILE A 70 4.26 -11.15 5.27
N VAL A 71 5.55 -11.23 5.58
CA VAL A 71 6.61 -10.69 4.71
C VAL A 71 6.64 -11.44 3.37
N ILE A 72 6.45 -12.76 3.36
CA ILE A 72 6.35 -13.55 2.13
C ILE A 72 5.13 -13.13 1.32
N ASP A 73 3.97 -13.02 1.95
CA ASP A 73 2.73 -12.57 1.29
C ASP A 73 2.91 -11.17 0.72
N TRP A 74 3.55 -10.26 1.46
CA TRP A 74 3.90 -8.94 0.98
C TRP A 74 4.89 -8.97 -0.17
N LEU A 75 5.88 -9.85 -0.17
CA LEU A 75 6.83 -9.98 -1.29
C LEU A 75 6.16 -10.54 -2.55
N ILE A 76 5.21 -11.47 -2.37
CA ILE A 76 4.37 -12.01 -3.45
C ILE A 76 3.45 -10.90 -3.98
N ASN A 77 2.86 -10.09 -3.09
CA ASN A 77 1.91 -9.04 -3.45
C ASN A 77 2.59 -7.75 -3.96
N LYS A 78 3.78 -7.39 -3.46
CA LYS A 78 4.58 -6.21 -3.89
C LYS A 78 5.26 -6.40 -5.26
N ASN A 79 5.27 -7.62 -5.81
CA ASN A 79 5.79 -7.94 -7.14
C ASN A 79 4.75 -8.63 -8.02
N TYR A 80 3.52 -8.11 -8.04
CA TYR A 80 2.44 -8.61 -8.89
C TYR A 80 2.78 -8.51 -10.40
N LEU A 81 3.57 -7.52 -10.80
CA LEU A 81 3.93 -7.26 -12.20
C LEU A 81 5.42 -7.50 -12.45
N LEU A 82 5.75 -8.72 -12.90
CA LEU A 82 7.13 -9.19 -13.09
C LEU A 82 7.72 -8.83 -14.46
N ASN A 83 6.88 -8.43 -15.41
CA ASN A 83 7.33 -8.02 -16.74
C ASN A 83 6.43 -6.94 -17.36
N PRO A 84 6.92 -6.23 -18.39
CA PRO A 84 6.15 -5.16 -19.01
C PRO A 84 4.80 -5.62 -19.61
N ALA A 85 4.72 -6.86 -20.10
CA ALA A 85 3.49 -7.40 -20.69
C ALA A 85 2.40 -7.67 -19.63
N GLN A 86 2.77 -8.00 -18.39
CA GLN A 86 1.85 -8.07 -17.27
C GLN A 86 1.38 -6.67 -16.87
N ALA A 87 2.28 -5.69 -16.83
CA ALA A 87 1.93 -4.32 -16.48
C ALA A 87 0.96 -3.67 -17.49
N VAL A 88 1.15 -3.90 -18.79
CA VAL A 88 0.21 -3.47 -19.83
C VAL A 88 -1.17 -4.11 -19.66
N ARG A 89 -1.22 -5.44 -19.46
CA ARG A 89 -2.48 -6.16 -19.26
C ARG A 89 -3.21 -5.69 -18.01
N PHE A 90 -2.48 -5.46 -16.93
CA PHE A 90 -3.01 -4.94 -15.68
C PHE A 90 -3.60 -3.54 -15.88
N LEU A 91 -2.86 -2.60 -16.47
CA LEU A 91 -3.35 -1.26 -16.77
C LEU A 91 -4.62 -1.31 -17.63
N ALA A 92 -4.62 -2.12 -18.68
CA ALA A 92 -5.76 -2.23 -19.59
C ALA A 92 -7.00 -2.83 -18.90
N SER A 93 -6.82 -3.81 -18.01
CA SER A 93 -7.91 -4.35 -17.19
C SER A 93 -8.47 -3.33 -16.20
N LYS A 94 -7.61 -2.48 -15.63
CA LYS A 94 -7.98 -1.45 -14.65
C LYS A 94 -8.74 -0.28 -15.27
N LEU A 95 -8.38 0.12 -16.48
CA LEU A 95 -9.01 1.22 -17.22
C LEU A 95 -10.26 0.79 -18.00
N GLY A 96 -10.53 -0.50 -18.12
CA GLY A 96 -11.79 -1.06 -18.64
C GLY A 96 -12.04 -0.89 -20.14
N ASP A 97 -11.14 -0.23 -20.88
CA ASP A 97 -11.33 0.05 -22.32
C ASP A 97 -10.18 -0.54 -23.15
N LEU A 98 -10.38 -1.78 -23.59
CA LEU A 98 -9.45 -2.53 -24.44
C LEU A 98 -9.69 -2.32 -25.94
N SER A 99 -10.84 -1.75 -26.31
CA SER A 99 -11.31 -1.75 -27.70
C SER A 99 -10.86 -0.53 -28.51
N ALA A 100 -10.62 0.60 -27.84
CA ALA A 100 -10.28 1.88 -28.48
C ALA A 100 -8.92 2.47 -28.05
N VAL A 101 -8.20 1.78 -27.17
CA VAL A 101 -6.93 2.25 -26.56
C VAL A 101 -5.80 1.27 -26.87
N SER A 102 -4.73 1.77 -27.48
CA SER A 102 -3.48 1.02 -27.62
C SER A 102 -2.51 1.42 -26.51
N TYR A 103 -1.86 0.42 -25.89
CA TYR A 103 -0.89 0.63 -24.83
C TYR A 103 0.51 0.28 -25.33
N LYS A 104 1.49 1.14 -25.00
CA LYS A 104 2.90 0.91 -25.33
C LYS A 104 3.79 1.20 -24.14
N VAL A 105 4.66 0.25 -23.82
CA VAL A 105 5.72 0.43 -22.83
C VAL A 105 6.73 1.44 -23.39
N LEU A 106 7.00 2.51 -22.63
CA LEU A 106 7.84 3.64 -23.06
C LEU A 106 9.30 3.51 -22.59
N GLY A 107 9.57 2.65 -21.62
CA GLY A 107 10.91 2.42 -21.06
C GLY A 107 11.02 1.07 -20.34
N GLU A 108 12.22 0.75 -19.87
CA GLU A 108 12.45 -0.40 -19.00
C GLU A 108 11.93 -0.14 -17.58
N LEU A 109 12.12 -1.11 -16.67
CA LEU A 109 11.75 -0.97 -15.26
C LEU A 109 12.54 0.21 -14.66
N ASP A 110 11.83 1.14 -14.03
CA ASP A 110 12.37 2.34 -13.40
C ASP A 110 11.92 2.41 -11.93
N PHE A 111 12.45 3.33 -11.14
CA PHE A 111 12.10 3.47 -9.72
C PHE A 111 11.99 4.92 -9.26
N ASP A 112 11.07 5.18 -8.34
CA ASP A 112 10.97 6.45 -7.61
C ASP A 112 10.65 6.22 -6.13
N CYS A 113 10.29 7.30 -5.40
CA CYS A 113 9.97 7.24 -3.97
C CYS A 113 8.79 6.32 -3.63
N ASP A 114 7.93 5.97 -4.60
CA ASP A 114 6.77 5.11 -4.41
C ASP A 114 7.05 3.65 -4.81
N GLY A 115 8.21 3.35 -5.43
CA GLY A 115 8.66 2.00 -5.74
C GLY A 115 9.07 1.79 -7.20
N GLN A 116 9.17 0.53 -7.60
CA GLN A 116 9.51 0.13 -8.96
C GLN A 116 8.29 0.21 -9.87
N TYR A 117 8.45 0.75 -11.08
CA TYR A 117 7.35 0.91 -12.02
C TYR A 117 7.76 0.69 -13.48
N TYR A 118 6.76 0.36 -14.30
CA TYR A 118 6.83 0.42 -15.75
C TYR A 118 6.15 1.69 -16.25
N LEU A 119 6.81 2.40 -17.16
CA LEU A 119 6.23 3.56 -17.82
C LEU A 119 5.42 3.12 -19.05
N ILE A 120 4.12 3.39 -19.06
CA ILE A 120 3.21 2.92 -20.13
C ILE A 120 2.43 4.11 -20.69
N GLY A 121 2.54 4.33 -22.00
CA GLY A 121 1.73 5.30 -22.72
C GLY A 121 0.45 4.65 -23.25
N SER A 122 -0.67 5.35 -23.15
CA SER A 122 -1.92 5.01 -23.83
C SER A 122 -2.14 5.92 -25.04
N TYR A 123 -2.71 5.37 -26.10
CA TYR A 123 -3.09 6.08 -27.31
C TYR A 123 -4.51 5.73 -27.71
N ARG A 124 -5.39 6.73 -27.80
CA ARG A 124 -6.77 6.58 -28.27
C ARG A 124 -6.86 7.01 -29.73
N GLN A 125 -7.42 6.15 -30.60
CA GLN A 125 -7.50 6.42 -32.04
C GLN A 125 -8.29 7.70 -32.41
N HIS A 126 -9.11 8.22 -31.49
CA HIS A 126 -9.96 9.39 -31.70
C HIS A 126 -9.63 10.61 -30.80
N LYS A 127 -8.57 10.54 -29.99
CA LYS A 127 -8.10 11.68 -29.18
C LYS A 127 -6.62 11.91 -29.45
N ALA A 128 -6.25 13.17 -29.68
CA ALA A 128 -4.85 13.58 -29.88
C ALA A 128 -4.01 13.49 -28.59
N THR A 129 -4.64 13.26 -27.44
CA THR A 129 -3.98 13.15 -26.14
C THR A 129 -3.39 11.76 -25.93
N LYS A 130 -2.09 11.74 -25.60
CA LYS A 130 -1.38 10.57 -25.07
C LYS A 130 -1.38 10.69 -23.55
N GLU A 131 -1.96 9.72 -22.85
CA GLU A 131 -1.85 9.64 -21.39
C GLU A 131 -0.64 8.76 -21.07
N ILE A 132 0.11 9.10 -20.02
CA ILE A 132 1.26 8.31 -19.57
C ILE A 132 0.96 7.82 -18.16
N TYR A 133 1.25 6.56 -17.89
CA TYR A 133 1.02 5.92 -16.61
C TYR A 133 2.31 5.37 -16.04
N LYS A 134 2.54 5.61 -14.75
CA LYS A 134 3.43 4.80 -13.93
C LYS A 134 2.63 3.63 -13.41
N VAL A 135 3.01 2.41 -13.80
CA VAL A 135 2.39 1.18 -13.34
C VAL A 135 3.39 0.47 -12.44
N TYR A 136 3.18 0.58 -11.13
CA TYR A 136 4.07 0.06 -10.10
C TYR A 136 3.96 -1.45 -10.00
N THR A 137 5.07 -2.12 -9.66
CA THR A 137 5.16 -3.58 -9.58
C THR A 137 4.22 -4.18 -8.53
N ASP A 138 3.78 -3.38 -7.57
CA ASP A 138 2.81 -3.71 -6.52
C ASP A 138 1.34 -3.51 -6.93
N GLY A 139 1.07 -3.07 -8.17
CA GLY A 139 -0.27 -2.86 -8.70
C GLY A 139 -0.83 -1.43 -8.51
N GLN A 140 -0.06 -0.50 -7.94
CA GLN A 140 -0.43 0.91 -7.98
C GLN A 140 -0.33 1.46 -9.41
N VAL A 141 -1.20 2.40 -9.76
CA VAL A 141 -1.17 3.08 -11.07
C VAL A 141 -1.32 4.58 -10.83
N LYS A 142 -0.38 5.37 -11.34
CA LYS A 142 -0.43 6.83 -11.29
C LYS A 142 -0.41 7.39 -12.71
N GLU A 143 -1.35 8.27 -13.01
CA GLU A 143 -1.39 9.00 -14.27
C GLU A 143 -0.46 10.21 -14.20
N LEU A 144 0.44 10.32 -15.17
CA LEU A 144 1.27 11.48 -15.41
C LEU A 144 0.56 12.37 -16.42
N TRP A 145 0.00 13.48 -15.95
CA TRP A 145 -0.60 14.48 -16.82
C TRP A 145 0.50 15.16 -17.65
N GLN A 146 0.31 15.25 -18.97
CA GLN A 146 1.03 16.22 -19.77
C GLN A 146 0.40 17.60 -19.57
N ALA A 147 1.24 18.57 -19.21
CA ALA A 147 0.89 20.00 -19.19
C ALA A 147 0.55 20.51 -20.60
#